data_AF-A0A946U6C8-F1
#
_entry.id   AF-A0A946U6C8-F1
#
_cell.length_a   1.000
_cell.length_b   1.000
_cell.length_c   1.000
_cell.angle_alpha   90.00
_cell.angle_beta   90.00
_cell.angle_gamma   90.00
#
_symmetry.space_group_name_H-M   'P 1'
#
loop_
_entity.id
_entity.type
_entity.pdbx_description
1 polymer ?
#
loop_
_entity_poly.entity_id
_entity_poly.type
_entity_poly.pdbx_seq_one_letter_code
_entity_poly.pdbx_strand_id
1 'polypeptide(L)'
;MNVVDTIRETIERRGLIPDGAKIVTGISGGADSVALLHALTHLNLSCTVVHLNHQLRGAESDADEQFVRELAARLDFPFVAKSVDVKAMAAHSGLSVEMAARQARHAFFAEFPDAVIALGHHADDQVETFLLRLARGAGTEGLGGMPYFQ
;
A
#
# COMPACT_ATOMS: atom_id res chain seq x y z
N MET A 1 -9.88 20.23 11.18
CA MET A 1 -9.33 19.58 9.98
C MET A 1 -9.47 18.09 10.16
N ASN A 2 -10.27 17.43 9.33
CA ASN A 2 -10.42 15.98 9.44
C ASN A 2 -9.24 15.26 8.74
N VAL A 3 -9.14 13.94 8.91
CA VAL A 3 -8.03 13.15 8.32
C VAL A 3 -8.03 13.23 6.79
N VAL A 4 -9.21 13.27 6.15
CA VAL A 4 -9.37 13.35 4.69
C VAL A 4 -8.85 14.68 4.14
N ASP A 5 -9.13 15.80 4.82
CA ASP A 5 -8.64 17.13 4.45
C ASP A 5 -7.10 17.16 4.47
N THR A 6 -6.52 16.56 5.50
CA THR A 6 -5.06 16.48 5.66
C THR A 6 -4.40 15.64 4.54
N ILE A 7 -5.06 14.55 4.12
CA ILE A 7 -4.60 13.72 3.00
C ILE A 7 -4.69 14.52 1.70
N ARG A 8 -5.81 15.19 1.43
CA ARG A 8 -6.01 16.04 0.25
C ARG A 8 -4.93 17.10 0.13
N GLU A 9 -4.75 17.91 1.17
CA GLU A 9 -3.74 18.98 1.18
C GLU A 9 -2.33 18.44 0.98
N THR A 10 -2.04 17.24 1.50
CA THR A 10 -0.73 16.62 1.34
C THR A 10 -0.50 16.15 -0.09
N ILE A 11 -1.51 15.56 -0.73
CA ILE A 11 -1.46 15.17 -2.15
C ILE A 11 -1.22 16.41 -3.01
N GLU A 12 -2.00 17.48 -2.81
CA GLU A 12 -1.93 18.71 -3.60
C GLU A 12 -0.60 19.46 -3.40
N ARG A 13 -0.21 19.72 -2.14
CA ARG A 13 1.01 20.48 -1.80
C ARG A 13 2.29 19.81 -2.32
N ARG A 14 2.29 18.49 -2.45
CA ARG A 14 3.47 17.70 -2.84
C ARG A 14 3.38 17.18 -4.27
N GLY A 15 2.25 17.36 -4.96
CA GLY A 15 2.03 16.81 -6.30
C GLY A 15 2.17 15.29 -6.34
N LEU A 16 1.69 14.57 -5.30
CA LEU A 16 1.88 13.11 -5.18
C LEU A 16 1.14 12.31 -6.25
N ILE A 17 0.04 12.87 -6.76
CA ILE A 17 -0.80 12.25 -7.77
C ILE A 17 -0.90 13.26 -8.92
N PRO A 18 -0.13 13.06 -10.01
CA PRO A 18 -0.25 13.88 -11.20
C PRO A 18 -1.66 13.79 -11.81
N ASP A 19 -2.09 14.83 -12.50
CA ASP A 19 -3.37 14.83 -13.21
C ASP A 19 -3.43 13.67 -14.22
N GLY A 20 -4.51 12.89 -14.15
CA GLY A 20 -4.70 11.72 -15.01
C GLY A 20 -3.86 10.50 -14.65
N ALA A 21 -3.11 10.52 -13.54
CA ALA A 21 -2.36 9.36 -13.09
C ALA A 21 -3.28 8.18 -12.76
N LYS A 22 -2.84 6.97 -13.12
CA LYS A 22 -3.48 5.73 -12.67
C LYS A 22 -3.06 5.47 -11.24
N ILE A 23 -4.00 5.20 -10.34
CA ILE A 23 -3.70 4.87 -8.95
C ILE A 23 -3.89 3.38 -8.76
N VAL A 24 -2.92 2.73 -8.12
CA VAL A 24 -3.02 1.35 -7.65
C VAL A 24 -2.83 1.35 -6.15
N THR A 25 -3.68 0.64 -5.41
CA THR A 25 -3.55 0.56 -3.96
C THR A 25 -3.51 -0.87 -3.47
N GLY A 26 -2.46 -1.20 -2.73
CA GLY A 26 -2.28 -2.50 -2.10
C GLY A 26 -3.07 -2.58 -0.80
N ILE A 27 -4.05 -3.49 -0.74
CA ILE A 27 -4.93 -3.67 0.43
C ILE A 27 -4.68 -5.04 1.05
N SER A 28 -4.19 -5.08 2.29
CA SER A 28 -3.91 -6.33 3.01
C SER A 28 -5.12 -6.89 3.76
N GLY A 29 -6.17 -6.07 3.93
CA GLY A 29 -7.30 -6.35 4.82
C GLY A 29 -7.15 -5.72 6.22
N GLY A 30 -5.95 -5.23 6.55
CA GLY A 30 -5.69 -4.53 7.81
C GLY A 30 -6.28 -3.12 7.85
N ALA A 31 -6.53 -2.62 9.07
CA ALA A 31 -7.20 -1.35 9.34
C ALA A 31 -6.59 -0.16 8.58
N ASP A 32 -5.26 -0.05 8.51
CA ASP A 32 -4.59 1.07 7.82
C ASP A 32 -4.86 1.07 6.31
N SER A 33 -4.80 -0.11 5.68
CA SER A 33 -5.07 -0.24 4.26
C SER A 33 -6.54 0.00 3.93
N VAL A 34 -7.45 -0.48 4.77
CA VAL A 34 -8.90 -0.22 4.66
C VAL A 34 -9.20 1.27 4.83
N ALA A 35 -8.55 1.94 5.80
CA ALA A 35 -8.69 3.37 6.01
C ALA A 35 -8.18 4.19 4.82
N LEU A 36 -7.07 3.78 4.19
CA LEU A 36 -6.60 4.38 2.94
C LEU A 36 -7.65 4.28 1.84
N LEU A 37 -8.22 3.09 1.62
CA LEU A 37 -9.23 2.88 0.58
C LEU A 37 -10.47 3.76 0.81
N HIS A 38 -10.92 3.86 2.05
CA HIS A 38 -11.99 4.78 2.41
C HIS A 38 -11.60 6.24 2.18
N ALA A 39 -10.38 6.66 2.52
CA ALA A 39 -9.92 8.02 2.25
C ALA A 39 -9.92 8.34 0.75
N LEU A 40 -9.41 7.43 -0.10
CA LEU A 40 -9.45 7.58 -1.56
C LEU A 40 -10.88 7.71 -2.08
N THR A 41 -11.82 6.93 -1.51
CA THR A 41 -13.25 7.04 -1.82
C THR A 41 -13.79 8.44 -1.50
N HIS A 42 -13.51 8.97 -0.30
CA HIS A 42 -13.98 10.30 0.12
C HIS A 42 -13.33 11.44 -0.68
N LEU A 43 -12.14 11.21 -1.24
CA LEU A 43 -11.46 12.15 -2.11
C LEU A 43 -11.95 12.09 -3.57
N ASN A 44 -12.86 11.16 -3.90
CA ASN A 44 -13.31 10.84 -5.26
C ASN A 44 -12.14 10.48 -6.19
N LEU A 45 -11.12 9.80 -5.67
CA LEU A 45 -9.99 9.32 -6.45
C LEU A 45 -10.26 7.87 -6.90
N SER A 46 -10.26 7.65 -8.22
CA SER A 46 -10.36 6.30 -8.78
C SER A 46 -9.04 5.56 -8.63
N CYS A 47 -9.10 4.30 -8.20
CA CYS A 47 -7.93 3.44 -8.08
C CYS A 47 -8.26 2.00 -8.45
N THR A 48 -7.24 1.21 -8.77
CA THR A 48 -7.34 -0.25 -8.82
C THR A 48 -6.87 -0.82 -7.48
N VAL A 49 -7.75 -1.57 -6.81
CA VAL A 49 -7.40 -2.29 -5.59
C VAL A 49 -6.65 -3.56 -5.96
N VAL A 50 -5.48 -3.75 -5.36
CA VAL A 50 -4.68 -4.96 -5.54
C VAL A 50 -4.45 -5.67 -4.21
N HIS A 51 -4.59 -7.00 -4.20
CA HIS A 51 -4.33 -7.83 -3.02
C HIS A 51 -3.35 -8.95 -3.38
N LEU A 52 -2.34 -9.15 -2.52
CA LEU A 52 -1.43 -10.29 -2.62
C LEU A 52 -1.69 -11.25 -1.46
N ASN A 53 -2.28 -12.39 -1.77
CA ASN A 53 -2.45 -13.49 -0.84
C ASN A 53 -1.11 -14.25 -0.74
N HIS A 54 -0.44 -14.12 0.40
CA HIS A 54 0.89 -14.71 0.64
C HIS A 54 0.80 -16.20 1.05
N GLN A 55 -0.41 -16.76 1.16
CA GLN A 55 -0.70 -18.15 1.54
C GLN A 55 -0.05 -18.61 2.86
N LEU A 56 0.22 -17.67 3.78
CA LEU A 56 0.92 -17.97 5.04
C LEU A 56 0.01 -18.60 6.10
N ARG A 57 -1.29 -18.29 6.07
CA ARG A 57 -2.28 -18.67 7.10
C ARG A 57 -3.42 -19.55 6.55
N GLY A 58 -3.25 -20.13 5.36
CA GLY A 58 -4.26 -20.98 4.73
C GLY A 58 -5.62 -20.28 4.62
N ALA A 59 -6.66 -20.86 5.20
CA ALA A 59 -8.03 -20.35 5.14
C ALA A 59 -8.20 -18.90 5.62
N GLU A 60 -7.37 -18.43 6.56
CA GLU A 60 -7.41 -17.01 6.97
C GLU A 60 -6.90 -16.08 5.87
N SER A 61 -5.88 -16.50 5.10
CA SER A 61 -5.39 -15.71 3.97
C SER A 61 -6.43 -15.65 2.84
N ASP A 62 -7.18 -16.73 2.63
CA ASP A 62 -8.28 -16.76 1.66
C ASP A 62 -9.46 -15.89 2.12
N ALA A 63 -9.75 -15.89 3.43
CA ALA A 63 -10.75 -15.01 4.02
C ALA A 63 -10.38 -13.53 3.90
N ASP A 64 -9.10 -13.17 4.10
CA ASP A 64 -8.61 -11.81 3.90
C ASP A 64 -8.78 -11.36 2.44
N GLU A 65 -8.41 -12.21 1.46
CA GLU A 65 -8.61 -11.91 0.04
C GLU A 65 -10.09 -11.70 -0.28
N GLN A 66 -10.96 -12.58 0.21
CA GLN A 66 -12.41 -12.47 -0.01
C GLN A 66 -12.98 -11.19 0.60
N PHE A 67 -12.56 -10.84 1.82
CA PHE A 67 -12.95 -9.59 2.46
C PHE A 67 -12.55 -8.36 1.61
N VAL A 68 -11.31 -8.32 1.12
CA VAL A 68 -10.84 -7.20 0.30
C VAL A 68 -11.59 -7.12 -1.03
N ARG A 69 -11.86 -8.27 -1.66
CA ARG A 69 -12.67 -8.35 -2.88
C ARG A 69 -14.06 -7.77 -2.69
N GLU A 70 -14.74 -8.14 -1.60
CA GLU A 70 -16.07 -7.63 -1.26
C GLU A 70 -16.04 -6.14 -0.93
N LEU A 71 -15.00 -5.67 -0.23
CA LEU A 71 -14.82 -4.26 0.08
C LEU A 71 -14.64 -3.43 -1.19
N ALA A 72 -13.78 -3.87 -2.10
CA ALA A 72 -13.56 -3.20 -3.39
C ALA A 72 -14.85 -3.15 -4.21
N ALA A 73 -15.61 -4.25 -4.29
CA ALA A 73 -16.89 -4.30 -4.98
C ALA A 73 -17.93 -3.35 -4.36
N ARG A 74 -17.99 -3.28 -3.03
CA ARG A 74 -18.92 -2.38 -2.31
C ARG A 74 -18.61 -0.90 -2.55
N LEU A 75 -17.34 -0.57 -2.73
CA LEU A 75 -16.86 0.79 -2.98
C LEU A 75 -16.69 1.09 -4.48
N ASP A 76 -17.11 0.18 -5.36
CA ASP A 76 -17.06 0.30 -6.83
C ASP A 76 -15.64 0.52 -7.40
N PHE A 77 -14.66 -0.19 -6.83
CA PHE A 77 -13.28 -0.21 -7.35
C PHE A 77 -12.96 -1.50 -8.11
N PRO A 78 -12.23 -1.41 -9.25
CA PRO A 78 -11.59 -2.57 -9.86
C PRO A 78 -10.71 -3.32 -8.86
N PHE A 79 -10.79 -4.66 -8.89
CA PHE A 79 -10.05 -5.52 -7.97
C PHE A 79 -9.18 -6.53 -8.74
N VAL A 80 -7.91 -6.63 -8.37
CA VAL A 80 -6.97 -7.63 -8.88
C VAL A 80 -6.31 -8.34 -7.70
N ALA A 81 -6.36 -9.67 -7.69
CA ALA A 81 -5.70 -10.49 -6.69
C ALA A 81 -4.68 -11.43 -7.33
N LYS A 82 -3.60 -11.69 -6.59
CA LYS A 82 -2.66 -12.79 -6.88
C LYS A 82 -2.40 -13.58 -5.62
N SER A 83 -2.06 -14.85 -5.81
CA SER A 83 -1.66 -15.76 -4.74
C SER A 83 -0.22 -16.23 -4.98
N VAL A 84 0.58 -16.26 -3.92
CA VAL A 84 1.97 -16.72 -3.95
C VAL A 84 2.26 -17.55 -2.71
N ASP A 85 2.79 -18.77 -2.89
CA ASP A 85 3.35 -19.55 -1.78
C ASP A 85 4.71 -18.97 -1.38
N VAL A 86 4.68 -18.06 -0.41
CA VAL A 86 5.88 -17.36 0.07
C VAL A 86 6.82 -18.31 0.82
N LYS A 87 6.30 -19.36 1.47
CA LYS A 87 7.15 -20.33 2.17
C LYS A 87 7.97 -21.14 1.16
N ALA A 88 7.34 -21.59 0.08
CA ALA A 88 8.05 -22.23 -1.02
C ALA A 88 9.06 -21.26 -1.64
N MET A 89 8.70 -20.02 -1.93
CA MET A 89 9.61 -19.02 -2.49
C MET A 89 10.83 -18.78 -1.60
N ALA A 90 10.62 -18.59 -0.30
CA ALA A 90 11.70 -18.39 0.68
C ALA A 90 12.68 -19.58 0.71
N ALA A 91 12.14 -20.81 0.71
CA ALA A 91 12.95 -22.03 0.70
C ALA A 91 13.80 -22.17 -0.58
N HIS A 92 13.25 -21.83 -1.75
CA HIS A 92 13.97 -21.92 -3.02
C HIS A 92 15.05 -20.83 -3.18
N SER A 93 14.80 -19.63 -2.67
CA SER A 93 15.70 -18.48 -2.83
C SER A 93 16.69 -18.29 -1.68
N GLY A 94 16.60 -19.11 -0.62
CA GLY A 94 17.42 -18.95 0.59
C GLY A 94 17.13 -17.65 1.36
N LEU A 95 15.94 -17.08 1.19
CA LEU A 95 15.51 -15.84 1.83
C LEU A 95 14.70 -16.11 3.09
N SER A 96 14.57 -15.11 3.96
CA SER A 96 13.54 -15.16 5.00
C SER A 96 12.15 -15.07 4.36
N VAL A 97 11.13 -15.58 5.06
CA VAL A 97 9.72 -15.48 4.62
C VAL A 97 9.30 -14.03 4.42
N GLU A 98 9.78 -13.13 5.28
CA GLU A 98 9.51 -11.69 5.18
C GLU A 98 10.13 -11.07 3.92
N MET A 99 11.39 -11.39 3.62
CA MET A 99 12.07 -10.91 2.40
C MET A 99 11.40 -11.47 1.14
N ALA A 100 11.00 -12.75 1.15
CA ALA A 100 10.28 -13.37 0.05
C ALA A 100 8.90 -12.72 -0.16
N ALA A 101 8.15 -12.45 0.92
CA ALA A 101 6.88 -11.72 0.87
C ALA A 101 7.06 -10.32 0.28
N ARG A 102 8.08 -9.59 0.74
CA ARG A 102 8.43 -8.27 0.24
C ARG A 102 8.76 -8.31 -1.25
N GLN A 103 9.58 -9.25 -1.67
CA GLN A 103 9.94 -9.43 -3.09
C GLN A 103 8.71 -9.76 -3.95
N ALA A 104 7.84 -10.65 -3.50
CA ALA A 104 6.59 -10.97 -4.19
C ALA A 104 5.67 -9.75 -4.33
N ARG A 105 5.59 -8.92 -3.29
CA ARG A 105 4.81 -7.66 -3.30
C ARG A 105 5.37 -6.67 -4.32
N HIS A 106 6.68 -6.45 -4.32
CA HIS A 106 7.33 -5.57 -5.30
C HIS A 106 7.17 -6.08 -6.73
N ALA A 107 7.30 -7.40 -6.95
CA ALA A 107 7.08 -8.01 -8.25
C ALA A 107 5.65 -7.80 -8.74
N PHE A 108 4.65 -7.90 -7.85
CA PHE A 108 3.27 -7.64 -8.21
C PHE A 108 3.01 -6.16 -8.53
N PHE A 109 3.56 -5.22 -7.74
CA PHE A 109 3.43 -3.79 -8.06
C PHE A 109 4.13 -3.38 -9.36
N ALA A 110 5.24 -4.04 -9.71
CA ALA A 110 5.95 -3.81 -10.96
C ALA A 110 5.11 -4.14 -12.22
N GLU A 111 3.99 -4.84 -12.08
CA GLU A 111 3.03 -5.06 -13.18
C GLU A 111 2.21 -3.82 -13.53
N PHE A 112 2.35 -2.74 -12.75
CA PHE A 112 1.67 -1.46 -12.94
C PHE A 112 2.67 -0.31 -13.12
N PRO A 113 3.54 -0.34 -14.16
CA PRO A 113 4.68 0.57 -14.29
C PRO A 113 4.30 2.05 -14.44
N ASP A 114 3.09 2.35 -14.93
CA ASP A 114 2.61 3.73 -15.14
C ASP A 114 1.67 4.21 -14.01
N ALA A 115 1.57 3.45 -12.91
CA ALA A 115 0.67 3.76 -11.81
C ALA A 115 1.39 4.36 -10.60
N VAL A 116 0.73 5.30 -9.93
CA VAL A 116 1.09 5.74 -8.59
C VAL A 116 0.61 4.68 -7.60
N ILE A 117 1.54 4.10 -6.84
CA ILE A 117 1.23 3.09 -5.83
C ILE A 117 0.93 3.78 -4.49
N ALA A 118 -0.29 3.63 -3.98
CA ALA A 118 -0.73 4.16 -2.69
C ALA A 118 -0.88 3.02 -1.66
N LEU A 119 -0.18 3.10 -0.52
CA LEU A 119 -0.19 2.05 0.51
C LEU A 119 -0.55 2.61 1.89
N GLY A 120 -1.43 1.91 2.61
CA GLY A 120 -1.77 2.21 4.00
C GLY A 120 -0.72 1.58 4.91
N HIS A 121 0.23 2.39 5.38
CA HIS A 121 1.43 1.94 6.09
C HIS A 121 1.14 0.89 7.17
N HIS A 122 1.79 -0.28 7.07
CA HIS A 122 1.81 -1.27 8.14
C HIS A 122 2.92 -0.92 9.14
N ALA A 123 2.60 -0.96 10.43
CA ALA A 123 3.49 -0.67 11.54
C ALA A 123 4.67 -1.68 11.73
N ASP A 124 4.86 -2.63 10.81
CA ASP A 124 5.95 -3.62 10.86
C ASP A 124 7.10 -3.36 9.86
N ASP A 125 6.99 -2.38 8.95
CA ASP A 125 8.08 -2.01 8.01
C ASP A 125 9.08 -0.97 8.61
N GLN A 126 9.17 -0.89 9.95
CA GLN A 126 10.02 0.02 10.74
C GLN A 126 9.60 1.50 10.78
N VAL A 127 9.74 2.05 11.98
CA VAL A 127 9.36 3.40 12.41
C VAL A 127 10.28 4.54 11.91
N GLU A 128 11.47 4.29 11.35
CA GLU A 128 12.55 5.17 11.83
C GLU A 128 12.72 6.56 11.16
N THR A 129 12.39 6.81 9.89
CA THR A 129 12.84 8.07 9.25
C THR A 129 11.75 9.11 8.98
N PHE A 130 10.53 8.70 8.63
CA PHE A 130 9.53 9.64 8.12
C PHE A 130 8.64 10.25 9.21
N LEU A 131 8.04 9.41 10.07
CA LEU A 131 7.00 9.87 11.02
C LEU A 131 7.56 10.49 12.32
N LEU A 132 8.71 10.04 12.82
CA LEU A 132 9.37 10.63 14.01
C LEU A 132 9.87 12.07 13.78
N ARG A 133 10.20 12.44 12.53
CA ARG A 133 10.61 13.79 12.14
C ARG A 133 9.42 14.68 11.81
N LEU A 134 8.36 14.12 11.23
CA LEU A 134 7.12 14.84 10.95
C LEU A 134 6.39 15.26 12.23
N ALA A 135 6.40 14.42 13.27
CA ALA A 135 5.72 14.69 14.54
C ALA A 135 6.47 15.65 15.48
N ARG A 136 7.77 15.94 15.25
CA ARG A 136 8.62 16.80 16.11
C ARG A 136 8.99 18.17 15.51
N GLY A 137 8.46 18.53 14.34
CA GLY A 137 8.59 19.89 13.80
C GLY A 137 10.02 20.33 13.43
N ALA A 138 10.87 19.43 12.90
CA ALA A 138 12.23 19.78 12.51
C ALA A 138 12.31 20.26 11.04
N GLY A 139 12.91 21.44 10.84
CA GLY A 139 13.14 22.09 9.55
C GLY A 139 14.22 21.47 8.66
N THR A 140 14.56 22.22 7.61
CA THR A 140 15.03 21.81 6.28
C THR A 140 16.38 21.08 6.14
N GLU A 141 17.21 20.96 7.19
CA GLU A 141 18.57 20.39 7.05
C GLU A 141 18.74 18.95 7.56
N GLY A 142 17.69 18.35 8.13
CA GLY A 142 17.77 16.97 8.65
C GLY A 142 17.19 15.88 7.74
N LEU A 143 16.57 16.23 6.60
CA LEU A 143 15.63 15.39 5.84
C LEU A 143 16.25 14.45 4.77
N GLY A 144 17.53 14.09 4.89
CA GLY A 144 18.15 13.13 3.97
C GLY A 144 17.66 11.70 4.18
N GLY A 145 16.52 11.34 3.59
CA GLY A 145 16.02 9.98 3.36
C GLY A 145 15.61 9.82 1.89
N MET A 146 15.56 8.57 1.39
CA MET A 146 15.55 8.25 -0.05
C MET A 146 14.55 9.07 -0.88
N PRO A 147 14.94 9.48 -2.11
CA PRO A 147 14.14 10.32 -2.96
C PRO A 147 12.82 9.63 -3.32
N TYR A 148 11.77 10.44 -3.44
CA TYR A 148 10.38 10.06 -3.71
C TYR A 148 10.15 9.41 -5.09
N PHE A 149 11.22 9.13 -5.84
CA PHE A 149 11.21 8.44 -7.12
C PHE A 149 12.41 7.48 -7.20
N GLN A 150 12.12 6.21 -7.47
CA GLN A 150 12.97 5.34 -8.28
C GLN A 150 12.15 4.86 -9.47
#